data_AF-A0A355IKZ3-F1
#
_entry.id   AF-A0A355IKZ3-F1
#
_cell.length_a   1.000
_cell.length_b   1.000
_cell.length_c   1.000
_cell.angle_alpha   90.00
_cell.angle_beta   90.00
_cell.angle_gamma   90.00
#
_symmetry.space_group_name_H-M   'P 1'
#
loop_
_entity.id
_entity.type
_entity.pdbx_description
1 polymer ?
#
loop_
_entity_poly.entity_id
_entity_poly.type
_entity_poly.pdbx_seq_one_letter_code
_entity_poly.pdbx_strand_id
1 'polypeptide(L)' 'MSKKALTSTLLTGLILSLMPVSAATYFPPQDLTTVGAYYYPEHWDEKEWARDFKQMADLGFEFTHFAEFAWAQLEPNDG' A
#
# COMPACT_ATOMS: atom_id res chain seq x y z
N MET A 1 26.11 10.46 -37.41
CA MET A 1 25.06 9.44 -37.21
C MET A 1 24.21 9.37 -38.48
N SER A 2 23.99 8.19 -39.08
CA SER A 2 23.22 8.06 -40.33
C SER A 2 21.75 8.45 -40.13
N LYS A 3 21.12 9.14 -41.08
CA LYS A 3 19.69 9.49 -41.03
C LYS A 3 18.81 8.25 -40.77
N LYS A 4 19.20 7.09 -41.30
CA LYS A 4 18.54 5.80 -41.09
C LYS A 4 18.65 5.29 -39.65
N ALA A 5 19.80 5.53 -39.00
CA ALA A 5 20.01 5.18 -37.60
C ALA A 5 19.16 6.07 -36.68
N LEU A 6 19.09 7.37 -36.97
CA LEU A 6 18.29 8.31 -36.18
C LEU A 6 16.78 8.01 -36.29
N THR A 7 16.28 7.73 -37.49
CA THR A 7 14.86 7.34 -37.68
C THR A 7 14.54 6.03 -36.98
N SER A 8 15.46 5.06 -36.99
CA SER A 8 15.27 3.79 -36.28
C SER A 8 15.17 4.02 -34.77
N THR A 9 16.09 4.77 -34.17
CA THR A 9 16.06 5.05 -32.73
C THR A 9 14.80 5.81 -32.31
N LEU A 10 14.36 6.79 -33.11
CA LEU A 10 13.14 7.55 -32.83
C LEU A 10 11.89 6.66 -32.88
N LEU A 11 11.82 5.76 -33.86
CA LEU A 11 10.71 4.83 -34.02
C LEU A 11 10.67 3.81 -32.88
N THR A 12 11.82 3.29 -32.46
CA THR A 12 11.91 2.37 -31.31
C THR A 12 11.51 3.06 -30.02
N GLY A 13 11.95 4.31 -29.78
CA GLY A 13 11.54 5.10 -28.61
C GLY A 13 10.04 5.38 -28.58
N LEU A 14 9.45 5.70 -29.74
CA LEU A 14 8.01 5.91 -29.86
C LEU A 14 7.23 4.62 -29.56
N ILE A 15 7.66 3.47 -30.08
CA ILE A 15 7.05 2.17 -29.80
C ILE A 15 7.11 1.82 -28.30
N LEU A 16 8.24 2.12 -27.64
CA LEU A 16 8.38 1.88 -26.20
C LEU A 16 7.43 2.74 -25.37
N SER A 17 7.21 4.00 -25.77
CA SER A 17 6.30 4.93 -25.08
C SER A 17 4.82 4.57 -25.23
N LEU A 18 4.48 3.72 -26.21
CA LEU A 18 3.12 3.25 -26.47
C LEU A 18 2.81 1.91 -25.76
N MET A 19 3.77 1.33 -25.02
CA MET A 19 3.50 0.11 -24.27
C MET A 19 2.56 0.42 -23.10
N PRO A 20 1.39 -0.25 -23.01
CA PRO A 20 0.48 -0.03 -21.90
C PRO A 20 1.12 -0.55 -20.60
N VAL A 21 1.09 0.26 -19.56
CA VAL A 21 1.42 -0.20 -18.20
C VAL A 21 0.25 -1.05 -17.70
N SER A 22 0.54 -2.30 -17.34
CA SER A 22 -0.47 -3.21 -16.80
C SER A 22 -0.98 -2.70 -15.44
N ALA A 23 -2.30 -2.71 -15.24
CA ALA A 23 -2.89 -2.42 -13.93
C ALA A 23 -2.33 -3.32 -12.81
N ALA A 24 -1.90 -4.54 -13.14
CA ALA A 24 -1.26 -5.48 -12.21
C ALA A 24 0.07 -4.95 -11.61
N THR A 25 0.65 -3.90 -12.21
CA THR A 25 1.83 -3.21 -11.65
C THR A 25 1.47 -2.44 -10.38
N TYR A 26 0.25 -1.91 -10.31
CA TYR A 26 -0.25 -1.10 -9.19
C TYR A 26 -1.22 -1.87 -8.29
N PHE A 27 -1.92 -2.85 -8.86
CA PHE A 27 -2.92 -3.66 -8.17
C PHE A 27 -2.63 -5.15 -8.41
N PRO A 28 -1.66 -5.71 -7.66
CA PRO A 28 -1.34 -7.12 -7.78
C PRO A 28 -2.58 -7.97 -7.50
N PRO A 29 -2.88 -9.02 -8.31
CA PRO A 29 -4.12 -9.79 -8.17
C PRO A 29 -4.34 -10.39 -6.78
N GLN A 30 -3.25 -10.78 -6.09
CA GLN A 30 -3.33 -11.34 -4.74
C GLN A 30 -3.78 -10.32 -3.67
N ASP A 31 -3.62 -9.02 -3.91
CA ASP A 31 -3.89 -7.96 -2.93
C ASP A 31 -5.27 -7.30 -3.13
N LEU A 32 -6.05 -7.75 -4.12
CA LEU A 32 -7.32 -7.12 -4.49
C LEU A 32 -8.42 -7.30 -3.44
N THR A 33 -8.29 -8.29 -2.56
CA THR A 33 -9.27 -8.62 -1.52
C THR A 33 -8.60 -8.84 -0.18
N THR A 34 -7.62 -8.00 0.15
CA THR A 34 -6.94 -8.09 1.46
C THR A 34 -7.95 -7.93 2.59
N VAL A 35 -7.78 -8.72 3.65
CA VAL A 35 -8.66 -8.69 4.82
C VAL A 35 -7.88 -8.16 6.02
N GLY A 36 -8.45 -7.15 6.68
CA GLY A 36 -7.86 -6.53 7.85
C GLY A 36 -8.86 -6.32 8.97
N ALA A 37 -8.37 -5.75 10.08
CA ALA A 37 -9.17 -5.42 11.25
C ALA A 37 -9.01 -3.95 11.64
N TYR A 38 -10.08 -3.34 12.13
CA TYR A 38 -10.00 -2.07 12.85
C TYR A 38 -9.53 -2.38 14.28
N TYR A 39 -8.42 -1.78 14.68
CA TYR A 39 -7.87 -1.97 16.02
C TYR A 39 -7.62 -0.60 16.65
N TYR A 40 -7.95 -0.48 17.93
CA TYR A 40 -7.86 0.78 18.67
C TYR A 40 -6.88 0.56 19.82
N PRO A 41 -5.55 0.64 19.57
CA PRO A 41 -4.54 0.36 20.60
C PRO A 41 -4.71 1.24 21.83
N GLU A 42 -5.23 2.46 21.67
CA GLU A 42 -5.55 3.42 22.73
C GLU A 42 -6.61 2.94 23.72
N HIS A 43 -7.37 1.88 23.40
CA HIS A 43 -8.35 1.27 24.30
C HIS A 43 -7.75 0.18 25.21
N TRP A 44 -6.51 -0.25 24.97
CA TRP A 44 -5.88 -1.39 25.63
C TRP A 44 -4.54 -1.01 26.26
N ASP A 45 -4.09 -1.82 27.24
CA ASP A 45 -2.75 -1.69 27.80
C ASP A 45 -1.70 -2.13 26.76
N GLU A 46 -0.60 -1.38 26.62
CA GLU A 46 0.44 -1.66 25.61
C GLU A 46 1.01 -3.08 25.70
N LYS A 47 0.99 -3.69 26.90
CA LYS A 47 1.46 -5.08 27.09
C LYS A 47 0.62 -6.11 26.33
N GLU A 48 -0.60 -5.75 25.92
CA GLU A 48 -1.53 -6.64 25.21
C GLU A 48 -1.33 -6.62 23.70
N TRP A 49 -0.79 -5.54 23.14
CA TRP A 49 -0.70 -5.35 21.69
C TRP A 49 0.05 -6.47 20.97
N ALA A 50 1.17 -6.93 21.55
CA ALA A 50 1.96 -8.01 20.95
C ALA A 50 1.18 -9.33 20.85
N ARG A 51 0.36 -9.65 21.86
CA ARG A 51 -0.54 -10.80 21.85
C ARG A 51 -1.59 -10.63 20.77
N ASP A 52 -2.23 -9.46 20.70
CA ASP A 52 -3.34 -9.19 19.79
C ASP A 52 -2.90 -9.23 18.33
N PHE A 53 -1.78 -8.58 17.98
CA PHE A 53 -1.22 -8.65 16.61
C PHE A 53 -0.80 -10.06 16.23
N LYS A 54 -0.24 -10.82 17.19
CA LYS A 54 0.05 -12.23 16.93
C LYS A 54 -1.22 -13.01 16.60
N GLN A 55 -2.29 -12.85 17.37
CA GLN A 55 -3.54 -13.55 17.12
C GLN A 55 -4.18 -13.11 15.80
N MET A 56 -4.14 -11.82 15.46
CA MET A 56 -4.63 -11.32 14.18
C MET A 56 -3.87 -11.95 13.01
N ALA A 57 -2.54 -12.03 13.08
CA ALA A 57 -1.71 -12.68 12.07
C ALA A 57 -2.00 -14.20 11.99
N ASP A 58 -2.13 -14.88 13.13
CA ASP A 58 -2.46 -16.32 13.19
C ASP A 58 -3.84 -16.62 12.55
N LEU A 59 -4.78 -15.66 12.60
CA LEU A 59 -6.10 -15.75 11.97
C LEU A 59 -6.11 -15.36 10.48
N GLY A 60 -5.00 -14.86 9.95
CA GLY A 60 -4.86 -14.48 8.55
C GLY A 60 -5.30 -13.04 8.23
N PHE A 61 -5.41 -12.15 9.23
CA PHE A 61 -5.54 -10.72 8.94
C PHE A 61 -4.21 -10.16 8.42
N GLU A 62 -4.28 -9.39 7.34
CA GLU A 62 -3.12 -8.92 6.58
C GLU A 62 -2.71 -7.49 6.95
N PHE A 63 -3.66 -6.70 7.46
CA PHE A 63 -3.41 -5.33 7.90
C PHE A 63 -4.34 -4.92 9.04
N THR A 64 -3.98 -3.83 9.70
CA THR A 64 -4.80 -3.20 10.73
C THR A 64 -4.99 -1.72 10.42
N HIS A 65 -6.21 -1.23 10.64
CA HIS A 65 -6.54 0.20 10.58
C HIS A 65 -6.49 0.78 12.00
N PHE A 66 -5.80 1.91 12.16
CA PHE A 66 -5.65 2.61 13.45
C PHE A 66 -6.17 4.05 13.36
N ALA A 67 -6.37 4.66 14.53
CA ALA A 67 -6.57 6.10 14.68
C ALA A 67 -7.83 6.70 14.01
N GLU A 68 -8.82 5.88 13.67
CA GLU A 68 -10.11 6.36 13.14
C GLU A 68 -10.80 7.35 14.10
N PHE A 69 -10.63 7.16 15.41
CA PHE A 69 -11.21 8.01 16.46
C PHE A 69 -10.19 8.54 17.48
N ALA A 70 -8.89 8.43 17.20
CA ALA A 70 -7.84 8.73 18.18
C ALA A 70 -7.39 10.20 18.21
N TRP A 71 -8.19 11.14 17.65
CA TRP A 71 -7.77 12.54 17.56
C TRP A 71 -7.47 13.15 18.93
N ALA A 72 -8.30 12.87 19.94
CA ALA A 72 -8.08 13.38 21.30
C ALA A 72 -6.78 12.86 21.95
N GLN A 73 -6.27 11.70 21.52
CA GLN A 73 -5.00 11.14 21.96
C GLN A 73 -3.83 11.71 21.14
N LEU A 74 -4.00 11.89 19.83
CA LEU A 74 -2.97 12.40 18.92
C LEU A 74 -2.75 13.91 19.08
N GLU A 75 -3.83 14.67 19.24
CA GLU A 75 -3.85 16.12 19.46
C GLU A 75 -4.72 16.43 20.70
N PRO A 76 -4.15 16.31 21.91
CA PRO A 76 -4.88 16.55 23.14
C PRO A 76 -5.16 18.04 23.43
N ASN A 77 -4.46 18.94 22.74
CA ASN A 77 -4.63 20.40 22.84
C ASN A 77 -4.53 21.01 21.45
N ASP A 78 -5.22 22.13 21.23
CA ASP A 78 -5.14 22.91 19.97
C ASP A 78 -3.69 23.20 19.57
N GLY A 79 -3.36 22.96 18.29
CA GLY A 79 -2.06 23.20 17.68
C GLY A 79 -1.74 24.66 17.32
#